data_AF-A0A0S8JJY4-F1
#
_entry.id   AF-A0A0S8JJY4-F1
#
_cell.length_a   1.000
_cell.length_b   1.000
_cell.length_c   1.000
_cell.angle_alpha   90.00
_cell.angle_beta   90.00
_cell.angle_gamma   90.00
#
_symmetry.space_group_name_H-M   'P 1'
#
loop_
_entity.id
_entity.type
_entity.pdbx_description
1 polymer ?
#
loop_
_entity_poly.entity_id
_entity_poly.type
_entity_poly.pdbx_seq_one_letter_code
_entity_poly.pdbx_strand_id
1 'polypeptide(L)' 'MTTQPSFHDDVVQYLVPMLGRGPYHVLVQCDVLNEVLESNEQNNICDIGTLELPTRAGRWTLYR' A
#
# COMPACT_ATOMS: atom_id res chain seq x y z
N MET A 1 -23.49 21.57 -5.91
CA MET A 1 -23.62 20.51 -4.88
C MET A 1 -22.22 20.04 -4.56
N THR A 2 -21.72 20.29 -3.36
CA THR A 2 -20.39 19.84 -2.93
C THR A 2 -20.56 18.47 -2.31
N THR A 3 -20.05 17.41 -2.95
CA THR A 3 -20.00 16.08 -2.36
C THR A 3 -19.07 16.13 -1.14
N GLN A 4 -19.60 15.83 0.04
CA GLN A 4 -18.73 15.56 1.19
C GLN A 4 -17.85 14.37 0.84
N PRO A 5 -16.53 14.41 1.11
CA PRO A 5 -15.70 13.23 1.03
C PRO A 5 -16.20 12.20 2.07
N SER A 6 -16.63 11.03 1.61
CA SER A 6 -16.81 9.87 2.48
C SER A 6 -15.45 9.23 2.70
N PHE A 7 -14.98 9.23 3.93
CA PHE A 7 -13.77 8.51 4.31
C PHE A 7 -14.13 7.04 4.56
N HIS A 8 -13.33 6.13 4.00
CA HIS A 8 -13.44 4.69 4.23
C HIS A 8 -12.28 4.26 5.12
N ASP A 9 -12.58 3.76 6.32
CA ASP A 9 -11.60 3.23 7.26
C ASP A 9 -11.50 1.70 7.10
N ASP A 10 -10.91 1.27 5.99
CA ASP A 10 -10.66 -0.15 5.72
C ASP A 10 -9.22 -0.53 6.10
N VAL A 11 -9.07 -1.67 6.79
CA VAL A 11 -7.76 -2.22 7.16
C VAL A 11 -7.47 -3.43 6.29
N VAL A 12 -6.43 -3.32 5.45
CA VAL A 12 -5.95 -4.42 4.61
C VAL A 12 -4.64 -4.96 5.18
N GLN A 13 -4.56 -6.28 5.37
CA GLN A 13 -3.34 -6.97 5.77
C GLN A 13 -2.74 -7.70 4.56
N TYR A 14 -1.46 -7.49 4.28
CA TYR A 14 -0.75 -8.14 3.18
C TYR A 14 0.59 -8.73 3.65
N LEU A 15 0.91 -9.93 3.17
CA LEU A 15 2.20 -10.57 3.41
C LEU A 15 3.18 -10.11 2.34
N VAL A 16 4.09 -9.24 2.72
CA VAL A 16 5.19 -8.81 1.84
C VAL A 16 6.17 -9.99 1.67
N PRO A 17 6.60 -10.32 0.42
CA PRO A 17 7.59 -11.36 0.18
C PRO A 17 8.92 -11.03 0.87
N MET A 18 9.84 -12.00 0.89
CA MET A 18 11.18 -11.76 1.42
C MET A 18 11.92 -10.76 0.54
N LEU A 19 12.01 -9.53 1.02
CA LEU A 19 12.77 -8.45 0.40
C LEU A 19 14.09 -8.23 1.15
N GLY A 20 15.08 -7.68 0.44
CA GLY A 20 16.32 -7.22 1.06
C GLY A 20 16.02 -6.13 2.09
N ARG A 21 16.87 -6.01 3.10
CA ARG A 21 16.77 -4.92 4.08
C ARG A 21 16.86 -3.57 3.37
N GLY A 22 15.98 -2.64 3.75
CA GLY A 22 16.08 -1.26 3.30
C GLY A 22 14.76 -0.50 3.41
N PRO A 23 14.79 0.78 3.03
CA PRO A 23 13.59 1.60 2.90
C PRO A 23 12.80 1.19 1.67
N TYR A 24 11.50 0.94 1.86
CA TYR A 24 10.55 0.75 0.77
C TYR A 24 9.45 1.79 0.85
N HIS A 25 9.08 2.38 -0.29
CA HIS A 25 7.86 3.16 -0.38
C HIS A 25 6.65 2.23 -0.52
N VAL A 26 5.59 2.53 0.21
CA VAL A 26 4.31 1.83 0.05
C VAL A 26 3.37 2.76 -0.70
N LEU A 27 2.88 2.30 -1.84
CA LEU A 27 1.93 3.03 -2.67
C LEU A 27 0.55 2.38 -2.54
N VAL A 28 -0.49 3.21 -2.49
CA VAL A 28 -1.89 2.79 -2.62
C VAL A 28 -2.42 3.38 -3.92
N GLN A 29 -3.09 2.55 -4.71
CA GLN A 29 -3.73 2.97 -5.95
C GLN A 29 -5.22 2.62 -5.95
N CYS A 30 -6.06 3.60 -6.25
CA CYS A 30 -7.49 3.41 -6.54
C CYS A 30 -7.70 3.23 -8.04
N ASP A 31 -8.85 2.64 -8.42
CA ASP A 31 -9.26 2.41 -9.82
C ASP A 31 -8.12 1.94 -10.76
N VAL A 32 -7.47 0.84 -10.37
CA VAL A 32 -6.27 0.34 -11.08
C VAL A 32 -6.53 -0.06 -12.55
N LEU A 33 -7.80 -0.28 -12.92
CA LEU A 33 -8.22 -0.66 -14.27
C LEU A 33 -8.82 0.51 -15.06
N ASN A 34 -8.88 1.72 -14.47
CA ASN A 34 -9.46 2.91 -15.08
C ASN A 34 -10.92 2.70 -15.51
N GLU A 35 -11.72 2.02 -14.69
CA GLU A 35 -13.11 1.67 -14.96
C GLU A 35 -14.08 2.82 -14.66
N VAL A 36 -13.69 3.76 -13.80
CA VAL A 36 -14.48 4.93 -13.45
C VAL A 36 -13.86 6.15 -14.14
N LEU A 37 -14.62 6.80 -15.03
CA LEU A 37 -14.15 8.04 -15.65
C LEU A 37 -14.16 9.17 -14.60
N GLU A 38 -12.96 9.67 -14.27
CA GLU A 38 -12.79 10.77 -13.33
C GLU A 38 -12.24 12.03 -14.03
N SER A 39 -12.42 13.20 -13.41
CA SER A 39 -11.87 14.45 -13.96
C SER A 39 -10.35 14.52 -13.96
N ASN A 40 -9.72 13.67 -13.13
CA ASN A 40 -8.29 13.56 -12.99
C ASN A 40 -7.96 12.09 -12.69
N GLU A 41 -7.22 11.45 -13.60
CA GLU A 41 -6.78 10.05 -13.45
C GLU A 41 -5.40 9.96 -12.76
N GLN A 42 -4.73 11.11 -12.55
CA GLN A 42 -3.36 11.15 -12.03
C GLN A 42 -3.31 11.18 -10.51
N ASN A 43 -4.43 11.47 -9.82
CA ASN A 43 -4.50 11.51 -8.36
C ASN A 43 -4.99 10.18 -7.75
N ASN A 44 -5.01 9.11 -8.52
CA ASN A 44 -5.38 7.77 -8.05
C ASN A 44 -4.24 7.03 -7.35
N ILE A 45 -3.01 7.58 -7.34
CA ILE A 45 -1.84 7.01 -6.68
C ILE A 45 -1.43 7.88 -5.49
N CYS A 46 -1.23 7.26 -4.33
CA CYS A 46 -0.78 7.91 -3.10
C CYS A 46 0.42 7.15 -2.49
N ASP A 47 1.48 7.87 -2.09
CA ASP A 47 2.57 7.33 -1.27
C ASP A 47 2.18 7.48 0.21
N ILE A 48 2.01 6.34 0.90
CA ILE A 48 1.63 6.31 2.32
C ILE A 48 2.83 6.31 3.26
N GLY A 49 4.04 6.39 2.72
CA GLY A 49 5.29 6.56 3.45
C GLY A 49 6.26 5.39 3.31
N THR A 50 7.36 5.51 4.06
CA THR A 50 8.47 4.56 4.02
C THR A 50 8.31 3.48 5.09
N LEU A 51 8.40 2.23 4.66
CA LEU A 51 8.50 1.05 5.51
C LEU A 51 9.94 0.56 5.55
N GLU A 52 10.56 0.59 6.73
CA GLU A 52 11.84 -0.05 6.99
C GLU A 52 11.62 -1.54 7.23
N LEU A 53 12.01 -2.38 6.27
CA LEU A 53 11.90 -3.83 6.43
C LEU A 53 13.10 -4.36 7.23
N PRO A 54 12.91 -4.88 8.45
CA PRO A 54 13.96 -5.60 9.15
C PRO A 54 14.23 -6.87 8.37
N THR A 55 15.48 -7.22 8.10
CA THR A 55 15.82 -8.48 7.42
C THR A 55 15.14 -9.64 8.16
N ARG A 56 14.12 -10.28 7.59
CA ARG A 56 13.44 -11.41 8.25
C ARG A 56 14.22 -12.73 8.12
N ALA A 57 15.43 -12.75 7.56
CA ALA A 57 16.24 -13.97 7.50
C ALA A 57 16.83 -14.40 8.87
N GLY A 58 16.78 -13.55 9.91
CA GLY A 58 17.53 -13.80 11.15
C GLY A 58 16.78 -14.39 12.35
N ARG A 59 15.45 -14.60 12.29
CA ARG A 59 14.68 -14.98 13.50
C ARG A 59 13.37 -15.75 13.31
N TRP A 60 13.28 -16.59 12.27
CA TRP A 60 12.21 -17.60 12.22
C TRP A 60 12.65 -18.86 12.96
N THR A 61 12.29 -18.97 14.23
CA THR A 61 12.48 -20.19 15.04
C THR A 61 11.48 -21.31 14.70
N LEU A 62 10.81 -21.25 13.54
CA LEU A 62 9.70 -22.13 13.15
C LEU A 62 9.96 -22.75 11.78
N TYR A 63 11.06 -23.47 11.65
CA TYR A 63 11.18 -24.65 10.77
C TYR A 63 12.20 -25.59 11.44
N ARG A 64 11.68 -26.52 12.23
CA ARG A 64 12.36 -27.74 12.63
C ARG A 64 11.41 -28.89 12.35
#